data_AF-A0A2G5UJI7-F1
#
_entry.id   AF-A0A2G5UJI7-F1
#
_cell.length_a   1.000
_cell.length_b   1.000
_cell.length_c   1.000
_cell.angle_alpha   90.00
_cell.angle_beta   90.00
_cell.angle_gamma   90.00
#
_symmetry.space_group_name_H-M   'P 1'
#
loop_
_entity.id
_entity.type
_entity.pdbx_description
1 polymer ?
#
loop_
_entity_poly.entity_id
_entity_poly.type
_entity_poly.pdbx_seq_one_letter_code
_entity_poly.pdbx_strand_id
1 'polypeptide(L)'
;MNCYQYKIVCQVKYEVLTLTNHIQVLTLQNMQKGTQPQTEFATQYSEKLAQLQELLLVNSIQPENFNLATFATECLQNADIHMNSYIQTCKGNVSGTGNF
;
A
#
# COMPACT_ATOMS: atom_id res chain seq x y z
N MET A 1 6.23 -5.69 -24.73
CA MET A 1 7.04 -5.85 -23.50
C MET A 1 7.97 -7.06 -23.65
N ASN A 2 9.26 -6.91 -23.34
CA ASN A 2 10.23 -8.03 -23.33
C ASN A 2 10.46 -8.59 -21.91
N CYS A 3 11.20 -9.70 -21.78
CA CYS A 3 11.45 -10.35 -20.49
C CYS A 3 12.13 -9.43 -19.46
N TYR A 4 13.04 -8.56 -19.90
CA TYR A 4 13.73 -7.61 -19.02
C TYR A 4 12.76 -6.55 -18.48
N GLN A 5 11.91 -6.00 -19.34
CA GLN A 5 10.85 -5.06 -18.93
C GLN A 5 9.85 -5.72 -17.99
N TYR A 6 9.46 -6.97 -18.26
CA TYR A 6 8.57 -7.73 -17.38
C TYR A 6 9.17 -7.92 -15.98
N LYS A 7 10.47 -8.24 -15.89
CA LYS A 7 11.19 -8.34 -14.61
C LYS A 7 11.09 -7.03 -13.81
N ILE A 8 11.24 -5.88 -14.47
CA ILE A 8 11.12 -4.57 -13.82
C ILE A 8 9.69 -4.33 -13.34
N VAL A 9 8.68 -4.63 -14.15
CA VAL A 9 7.27 -4.51 -13.72
C VAL A 9 7.01 -5.38 -12.48
N CYS A 10 7.51 -6.61 -12.44
CA CYS A 10 7.39 -7.47 -11.25
C CYS A 10 8.05 -6.85 -10.01
N GLN A 11 9.25 -6.28 -10.15
CA GLN A 11 9.93 -5.58 -9.06
C GLN A 11 9.10 -4.39 -8.58
N VAL A 12 8.60 -3.56 -9.48
CA VAL A 12 7.77 -2.39 -9.14
C VAL A 12 6.50 -2.81 -8.41
N LYS A 13 5.82 -3.88 -8.88
CA LYS A 13 4.63 -4.41 -8.21
C LYS A 13 4.94 -4.86 -6.77
N TYR A 14 6.05 -5.57 -6.58
CA TYR A 14 6.48 -6.02 -5.25
C TYR A 14 6.76 -4.85 -4.30
N GLU A 15 7.44 -3.80 -4.78
CA GLU A 15 7.72 -2.60 -4.00
C GLU A 15 6.44 -1.88 -3.58
N VAL A 16 5.47 -1.71 -4.50
CA VAL A 16 4.18 -1.08 -4.19
C VAL A 16 3.39 -1.88 -3.15
N LEU A 17 3.37 -3.22 -3.27
CA LEU A 17 2.72 -4.08 -2.27
C LEU A 17 3.40 -3.94 -0.89
N THR A 18 4.73 -3.87 -0.86
CA THR A 18 5.49 -3.68 0.38
C THR A 18 5.15 -2.34 1.04
N LEU A 19 5.10 -1.26 0.27
CA LEU A 19 4.73 0.06 0.77
C LEU A 19 3.29 0.08 1.30
N THR A 20 2.37 -0.54 0.57
CA THR A 20 0.95 -0.66 0.94
C THR A 20 0.79 -1.42 2.27
N ASN A 21 1.48 -2.55 2.43
CA ASN A 21 1.45 -3.31 3.68
C ASN A 21 2.02 -2.50 4.84
N HIS A 22 3.09 -1.74 4.59
CA HIS A 22 3.69 -0.89 5.61
C HIS A 22 2.72 0.22 6.08
N ILE A 23 1.95 0.81 5.16
CA ILE A 23 0.86 1.75 5.49
C ILE A 23 -0.16 1.11 6.44
N GLN A 24 -0.62 -0.11 6.13
CA GLN A 24 -1.60 -0.80 6.95
C GLN A 24 -1.06 -1.03 8.37
N VAL A 25 0.18 -1.50 8.50
CA VAL A 25 0.83 -1.72 9.80
C VAL A 25 0.94 -0.42 10.59
N LEU A 26 1.43 0.66 9.98
CA LEU A 26 1.54 1.95 10.64
C LEU A 26 0.18 2.50 11.06
N THR A 27 -0.84 2.34 10.21
CA THR A 27 -2.21 2.77 10.51
C THR A 27 -2.75 2.04 11.72
N LEU A 28 -2.62 0.71 11.76
CA LEU A 28 -3.02 -0.10 12.91
C LEU A 28 -2.26 0.28 14.19
N GLN A 29 -0.95 0.51 14.10
CA GLN A 29 -0.14 0.96 15.24
C GLN A 29 -0.57 2.35 15.76
N ASN A 30 -0.87 3.28 14.86
CA ASN A 30 -1.35 4.62 15.23
C ASN A 30 -2.74 4.56 15.88
N MET A 31 -3.63 3.71 15.36
CA MET A 31 -4.92 3.44 15.97
C MET A 31 -4.78 2.86 17.38
N GLN A 32 -3.85 1.93 17.60
CA GLN A 32 -3.57 1.36 18.93
C GLN A 32 -3.04 2.42 19.91
N LYS A 33 -2.23 3.37 19.43
CA LYS A 33 -1.61 4.43 20.25
C LYS A 33 -2.51 5.66 20.43
N GLY A 34 -3.66 5.73 19.75
CA GLY A 34 -4.53 6.91 19.73
C GLY A 34 -3.92 8.12 19.03
N THR A 35 -2.88 7.92 18.21
CA THR A 35 -2.18 8.98 17.49
C THR A 35 -2.76 9.16 16.08
N GLN A 36 -2.78 10.40 15.58
CA GLN A 36 -3.14 10.66 14.18
C GLN A 36 -2.06 10.12 13.24
N PRO A 37 -2.41 9.76 11.99
CA PRO A 37 -1.46 9.30 10.99
C PRO A 37 -0.37 10.35 10.76
N GLN A 38 0.90 9.93 10.78
CA GLN A 38 2.04 10.83 10.59
C GLN A 38 2.12 11.31 9.14
N THR A 39 2.11 12.63 8.95
CA THR A 39 2.28 13.30 7.65
C THR A 39 3.60 12.99 6.95
N GLU A 40 4.66 12.71 7.72
CA GLU A 40 5.99 12.33 7.21
C GLU A 40 5.96 11.06 6.34
N PHE A 41 5.07 10.11 6.66
CA PHE A 41 4.95 8.87 5.90
C PHE A 41 4.35 9.10 4.50
N ALA A 42 3.37 10.02 4.39
CA ALA A 42 2.73 10.34 3.11
C ALA A 42 3.76 10.92 2.11
N THR A 43 4.73 11.70 2.60
CA THR A 43 5.83 12.23 1.80
C THR A 43 6.77 11.12 1.32
N GLN A 44 7.21 10.22 2.20
CA GLN A 44 8.08 9.11 1.81
C GLN A 44 7.42 8.17 0.79
N TYR A 45 6.11 7.95 0.93
CA TYR A 45 5.34 7.15 -0.01
C TYR A 45 5.28 7.78 -1.41
N SER A 46 4.99 9.08 -1.50
CA SER A 46 4.91 9.79 -2.78
C SER A 46 6.28 9.87 -3.47
N GLU A 47 7.35 10.10 -2.71
CA GLU A 47 8.73 10.07 -3.21
C GLU A 47 9.09 8.70 -3.79
N LYS A 48 8.74 7.62 -3.07
CA LYS A 48 9.03 6.26 -3.54
C LYS A 48 8.23 5.91 -4.80
N LEU A 49 6.96 6.30 -4.90
CA LEU A 49 6.19 6.13 -6.14
C LEU A 49 6.80 6.90 -7.31
N ALA A 50 7.30 8.11 -7.08
CA ALA A 50 7.98 8.89 -8.12
C ALA A 50 9.25 8.18 -8.62
N GLN A 51 10.06 7.62 -7.71
CA GLN A 51 11.24 6.83 -8.08
C GLN A 51 10.89 5.58 -8.91
N LEU A 52 9.83 4.87 -8.53
CA LEU A 52 9.35 3.70 -9.27
C LEU A 52 8.82 4.11 -10.66
N GLN A 53 8.15 5.26 -10.76
CA GLN A 53 7.69 5.81 -12.04
C GLN A 53 8.87 6.13 -12.96
N GLU A 54 9.93 6.74 -12.43
CA GLU A 54 11.16 7.03 -13.17
C GLU A 54 11.84 5.75 -13.67
N LEU A 55 11.90 4.71 -12.84
CA LEU A 55 12.43 3.40 -13.23
C LEU A 55 11.68 2.81 -14.43
N LEU A 56 10.35 2.91 -14.46
CA LEU A 56 9.54 2.45 -15.58
C LEU A 56 9.85 3.25 -16.86
N LEU A 57 9.95 4.58 -16.75
CA LEU A 57 10.22 5.48 -17.87
C LEU A 57 11.62 5.22 -18.48
N VAL A 58 12.66 5.13 -17.64
CA VAL A 58 14.05 4.85 -18.08
C VAL A 58 14.14 3.51 -18.82
N ASN A 59 13.29 2.54 -18.47
CA ASN A 59 13.28 1.22 -19.12
C ASN A 59 12.23 1.11 -20.25
N SER A 60 11.72 2.25 -20.73
CA SER A 60 10.77 2.34 -21.84
C SER A 60 9.49 1.51 -21.61
N ILE A 61 9.04 1.41 -20.35
CA ILE A 61 7.79 0.76 -19.98
C ILE A 61 6.69 1.81 -20.01
N GLN A 62 5.88 1.76 -21.04
CA GLN A 62 4.79 2.72 -21.25
C GLN A 62 3.56 2.38 -20.39
N PRO A 63 2.70 3.37 -20.06
CA PRO A 63 1.49 3.17 -19.26
C PRO A 63 0.54 2.10 -19.82
N GLU A 64 0.51 1.88 -21.14
CA GLU A 64 -0.34 0.84 -21.76
C GLU A 64 0.14 -0.58 -21.41
N ASN A 65 1.43 -0.73 -21.06
CA ASN A 65 1.98 -2.01 -20.59
C ASN A 65 1.84 -2.15 -19.08
N PHE A 66 2.04 -1.06 -18.34
CA PHE A 66 1.89 -1.03 -16.89
C PHE A 66 1.68 0.40 -16.39
N ASN A 67 0.54 0.65 -15.77
CA ASN A 67 0.23 1.93 -15.14
C ASN A 67 0.44 1.84 -13.62
N LEU A 68 1.50 2.49 -13.14
CA LEU A 68 1.85 2.50 -11.71
C LEU A 68 0.77 3.16 -10.85
N ALA A 69 0.19 4.27 -11.32
CA ALA A 69 -0.81 5.00 -10.55
C ALA A 69 -2.07 4.14 -10.34
N THR A 70 -2.59 3.53 -11.40
CA THR A 70 -3.72 2.60 -11.31
C THR A 70 -3.42 1.44 -10.37
N PHE A 71 -2.26 0.79 -10.55
CA PHE A 71 -1.88 -0.36 -9.70
C PHE A 71 -1.74 0.03 -8.22
N ALA A 72 -1.11 1.16 -7.92
CA ALA A 72 -0.94 1.65 -6.56
C ALA A 72 -2.29 2.03 -5.91
N THR A 73 -3.18 2.68 -6.66
CA THR A 73 -4.53 3.00 -6.19
C THR A 73 -5.33 1.74 -5.86
N GLU A 74 -5.30 0.73 -6.72
CA GLU A 74 -5.98 -0.54 -6.49
C GLU A 74 -5.40 -1.27 -5.25
N CYS A 75 -4.08 -1.24 -5.06
CA CYS A 75 -3.44 -1.82 -3.88
C CYS A 75 -3.92 -1.12 -2.59
N LEU A 76 -3.93 0.21 -2.58
CA LEU A 76 -4.39 0.99 -1.42
C LEU A 76 -5.87 0.76 -1.11
N GLN A 77 -6.72 0.73 -2.12
CA GLN A 77 -8.16 0.47 -1.94
C GLN A 77 -8.41 -0.93 -1.35
N ASN A 78 -7.76 -1.96 -1.89
CA ASN A 78 -7.87 -3.31 -1.36
C ASN A 78 -7.33 -3.37 0.08
N ALA A 79 -6.21 -2.72 0.35
CA ALA A 79 -5.63 -2.64 1.67
C ALA A 79 -6.57 -1.98 2.69
N ASP A 80 -7.24 -0.89 2.32
CA ASP A 80 -8.21 -0.22 3.17
C ASP A 80 -9.44 -1.11 3.47
N ILE A 81 -9.97 -1.80 2.45
CA ILE A 81 -11.08 -2.77 2.61
C ILE A 81 -10.70 -3.86 3.63
N HIS A 82 -9.54 -4.49 3.45
CA HIS A 82 -9.08 -5.56 4.34
C HIS A 82 -8.79 -5.05 5.76
N MET A 83 -8.20 -3.87 5.89
CA MET A 83 -7.91 -3.25 7.18
C MET A 83 -9.19 -2.90 7.94
N ASN A 84 -10.18 -2.31 7.26
CA ASN A 84 -11.48 -1.99 7.86
C ASN A 84 -12.24 -3.25 8.30
N SER A 85 -12.21 -4.32 7.48
CA SER A 85 -12.76 -5.62 7.85
C SER A 85 -12.09 -6.21 9.11
N TYR A 86 -10.76 -6.15 9.19
CA TYR A 86 -10.00 -6.58 10.37
C TYR A 86 -10.37 -5.77 11.62
N ILE A 87 -10.40 -4.44 11.53
CA ILE A 87 -10.77 -3.55 12.64
C ILE A 87 -12.18 -3.84 13.14
N GLN A 88 -13.14 -4.02 12.23
CA GLN A 88 -14.54 -4.34 12.60
C GLN A 88 -14.63 -5.69 13.30
N THR A 89 -13.89 -6.70 12.82
CA THR A 89 -13.82 -8.02 13.46
C THR A 89 -13.23 -7.92 14.87
N CYS A 90 -12.14 -7.17 15.04
CA CYS A 90 -11.55 -6.94 16.37
C CYS A 90 -12.53 -6.23 17.31
N LYS A 91 -13.25 -5.20 16.85
CA LYS A 91 -14.28 -4.51 17.65
C LYS A 91 -15.44 -5.43 18.01
N GLY A 92 -15.91 -6.24 17.07
CA GLY A 92 -16.98 -7.23 17.30
C GLY A 92 -16.59 -8.26 18.37
N ASN A 93 -15.33 -8.69 18.38
CA ASN A 93 -14.81 -9.61 19.39
C ASN A 93 -14.65 -8.95 20.77
N VAL A 94 -14.30 -7.67 20.85
CA VAL A 94 -14.17 -6.93 22.12
C VAL A 94 -15.56 -6.64 22.75
N SER A 95 -16.58 -6.36 21.93
CA SER A 95 -17.96 -6.17 22.43
C SER A 95 -18.68 -7.50 22.77
N GLY A 96 -18.07 -8.65 22.44
CA GLY A 96 -18.62 -9.99 22.66
C GLY A 96 -18.23 -10.65 24.00
N THR A 97 -17.37 -10.03 24.80
CA THR A 97 -17.01 -10.50 26.15
C THR A 97 -17.39 -9.45 27.19
N GLY A 98 -18.70 -9.21 27.30
CA GLY A 98 -19.26 -8.76 28.56
C GLY A 98 -19.22 -9.92 29.56
N ASN A 99 -18.35 -9.79 30.57
CA ASN A 99 -18.41 -10.35 31.93
C ASN A 99 -16.99 -10.67 32.42
N PHE A 100 -16.32 -9.64 32.96
CA PHE A 100 -15.50 -9.79 34.17
C PHE A 100 -16.23 -9.07 35.29
#